data_AF-A0A7X7KWG7-F1
#
_entry.id   AF-A0A7X7KWG7-F1
#
_cell.length_a   1.000
_cell.length_b   1.000
_cell.length_c   1.000
_cell.angle_alpha   90.00
_cell.angle_beta   90.00
_cell.angle_gamma   90.00
#
_symmetry.space_group_name_H-M   'P 1'
#
loop_
_entity.id
_entity.type
_entity.pdbx_description
1 polymer ?
#
loop_
_entity_poly.entity_id
_entity_poly.type
_entity_poly.pdbx_seq_one_letter_code
_entity_poly.pdbx_strand_id
1 'polypeptide(L)'
;MRAAPATTRETSAARVRRAGQAMIECVVAILLIVVLVAGMLQFVELAGRKGELLAEIRGEAGRLALGGRQALGTRPDYILDWSAGADATRHTADDESRLGLAGGTLQAGVVNRSVRHPDDWRVLDDARNTAFPRLHDSSLPLGTLGLIHAEQRDTLPLMPAMRDWLLGRDTVTVGADLWFPTLQLEGF
;
A
#
# COMPACT_ATOMS: atom_id res chain seq x y z
N MET A 1 31.34 37.87 -64.83
CA MET A 1 31.59 36.68 -63.99
C MET A 1 30.31 36.35 -63.24
N ARG A 2 29.64 35.24 -63.60
CA ARG A 2 28.44 34.75 -62.90
C ARG A 2 28.90 33.86 -61.74
N ALA A 3 28.56 34.23 -60.51
CA ALA A 3 28.76 33.38 -59.35
C ALA A 3 27.85 32.14 -59.43
N ALA A 4 28.42 30.96 -59.18
CA ALA A 4 27.68 29.71 -59.13
C ALA A 4 26.85 29.62 -57.83
N PRO A 5 25.62 29.06 -57.87
CA PRO A 5 24.79 28.96 -56.67
C PRO A 5 25.27 27.79 -55.79
N ALA A 6 25.86 28.12 -54.64
CA ALA A 6 26.15 27.19 -53.57
C ALA A 6 24.95 27.08 -52.61
N THR A 7 23.90 26.33 -52.94
CA THR A 7 22.73 26.18 -52.03
C THR A 7 22.04 24.81 -52.03
N THR A 8 22.41 23.88 -52.90
CA THR A 8 21.73 22.56 -53.00
C THR A 8 22.26 21.48 -52.06
N ARG A 9 23.51 21.58 -51.57
CA ARG A 9 24.09 20.57 -50.66
C ARG A 9 23.73 20.77 -49.19
N GLU A 10 23.69 22.01 -48.69
CA GLU A 10 23.34 22.30 -47.29
C GLU A 10 21.88 21.97 -46.96
N THR A 11 20.97 22.17 -47.90
CA THR A 11 19.54 21.86 -47.76
C THR A 11 19.27 20.35 -47.70
N SER A 12 20.04 19.54 -48.44
CA SER A 12 19.93 18.07 -48.41
C SER A 12 20.42 17.48 -47.08
N ALA A 13 21.59 17.92 -46.59
CA ALA A 13 22.14 17.43 -45.32
C ALA A 13 21.28 17.81 -44.11
N ALA A 14 20.71 19.03 -44.09
CA ALA A 14 19.78 19.46 -43.05
C ALA A 14 18.47 18.66 -43.08
N ARG A 15 17.96 18.32 -44.27
CA ARG A 15 16.75 17.51 -44.44
C ARG A 15 16.97 16.05 -44.02
N VAL A 16 18.13 15.47 -44.34
CA VAL A 16 18.52 14.11 -43.90
C VAL A 16 18.72 14.05 -42.37
N ARG A 17 19.36 15.06 -41.77
CA ARG A 17 19.48 15.15 -40.30
C ARG A 17 18.13 15.23 -39.60
N ARG A 18 17.19 16.04 -40.12
CA ARG A 18 15.82 16.13 -39.57
C ARG A 18 15.04 14.83 -39.75
N ALA A 19 15.18 14.16 -40.89
CA ALA A 19 14.54 12.86 -41.13
C ALA A 19 15.08 11.77 -40.18
N GLY A 20 16.40 11.75 -39.93
CA GLY A 20 17.01 10.84 -38.95
C GLY A 20 16.55 11.11 -37.52
N GLN A 21 16.45 12.39 -37.13
CA GLN A 21 15.93 12.78 -35.82
C GLN A 21 14.46 12.37 -35.64
N ALA A 22 13.60 12.64 -36.63
CA ALA A 22 12.19 12.25 -36.57
C ALA A 22 11.99 10.73 -36.48
N MET A 23 12.84 9.96 -37.16
CA MET A 23 12.83 8.49 -37.05
C MET A 23 13.20 8.03 -35.63
N ILE A 24 14.24 8.62 -35.03
CA ILE A 24 14.65 8.31 -33.66
C ILE A 24 13.53 8.70 -32.67
N GLU A 25 12.96 9.88 -32.80
CA GLU A 25 11.84 10.35 -31.96
C GLU A 25 10.64 9.40 -32.04
N CYS A 26 10.30 8.92 -33.25
CA CYS A 26 9.24 7.95 -33.45
C CYS A 26 9.53 6.62 -32.76
N VAL A 27 10.75 6.08 -32.89
CA VAL A 27 11.16 4.83 -32.24
C VAL A 27 11.13 4.97 -30.71
N VAL A 28 11.64 6.08 -30.18
CA VAL A 28 11.61 6.37 -28.74
C VAL A 28 10.16 6.48 -28.24
N ALA A 29 9.28 7.16 -28.97
CA ALA A 29 7.87 7.27 -28.61
C ALA A 29 7.17 5.91 -28.56
N ILE A 30 7.42 5.04 -29.55
CA ILE A 30 6.89 3.67 -29.57
C ILE A 30 7.40 2.88 -28.36
N LEU A 31 8.70 2.95 -28.08
CA LEU A 31 9.30 2.23 -26.95
C LEU A 31 8.70 2.70 -25.61
N LEU A 32 8.50 4.00 -25.42
CA LEU A 32 7.82 4.55 -24.23
C LEU A 32 6.39 4.04 -24.09
N ILE A 33 5.63 3.96 -25.19
CA ILE A 33 4.27 3.41 -25.18
C ILE A 33 4.29 1.93 -24.77
N VAL A 34 5.22 1.13 -25.31
CA VAL A 34 5.34 -0.29 -24.94
C VAL A 34 5.68 -0.46 -23.46
N VAL A 35 6.62 0.34 -22.95
CA VAL A 35 7.00 0.34 -21.52
C VAL A 35 5.80 0.71 -20.65
N LEU A 36 5.03 1.74 -21.02
CA LEU A 36 3.84 2.15 -20.29
C LEU A 36 2.77 1.07 -20.27
N VAL A 37 2.47 0.45 -21.41
CA VAL A 37 1.48 -0.63 -21.51
C VAL A 37 1.92 -1.85 -20.71
N ALA A 38 3.19 -2.25 -20.80
CA ALA A 38 3.73 -3.34 -20.00
C ALA A 38 3.66 -3.05 -18.50
N GLY A 39 4.02 -1.83 -18.09
CA GLY A 39 3.89 -1.39 -16.70
C GLY A 39 2.44 -1.42 -16.20
N MET A 40 1.49 -0.96 -17.02
CA MET A 40 0.07 -0.99 -16.67
C MET A 40 -0.46 -2.41 -16.52
N LEU A 41 -0.11 -3.31 -17.44
CA LEU A 41 -0.47 -4.73 -17.36
C LEU A 41 0.11 -5.39 -16.11
N GLN A 42 1.39 -5.14 -15.80
CA GLN A 42 2.03 -5.69 -14.59
C GLN A 42 1.36 -5.14 -13.34
N PHE A 43 1.04 -3.85 -13.32
CA PHE A 43 0.36 -3.22 -12.19
C PHE A 43 -1.01 -3.86 -11.93
N VAL A 44 -1.80 -4.12 -12.98
CA VAL A 44 -3.11 -4.79 -12.85
C VAL A 44 -2.95 -6.19 -12.27
N GLU A 45 -1.96 -6.96 -12.74
CA GLU A 45 -1.66 -8.30 -12.20
C GLU A 45 -1.28 -8.24 -10.70
N LEU A 46 -0.39 -7.32 -10.33
CA LEU A 46 0.04 -7.12 -8.95
C LEU A 46 -1.11 -6.69 -8.04
N ALA A 47 -1.95 -5.77 -8.51
CA ALA A 47 -3.13 -5.31 -7.77
C ALA A 47 -4.16 -6.43 -7.60
N GLY A 48 -4.40 -7.21 -8.66
CA GLY A 48 -5.26 -8.39 -8.63
C GLY A 48 -4.77 -9.40 -7.58
N ARG A 49 -3.49 -9.78 -7.63
CA ARG A 49 -2.94 -10.73 -6.67
C ARG A 49 -2.94 -10.20 -5.24
N LYS A 50 -2.66 -8.92 -5.03
CA LYS A 50 -2.79 -8.30 -3.71
C LYS A 50 -4.22 -8.37 -3.18
N GLY A 51 -5.22 -8.18 -4.05
CA GLY A 51 -6.63 -8.32 -3.72
C GLY A 51 -7.01 -9.74 -3.30
N GLU A 52 -6.51 -10.75 -4.02
CA GLU A 52 -6.69 -12.16 -3.68
C GLU A 52 -6.08 -12.50 -2.33
N LEU A 53 -4.81 -12.13 -2.09
CA LEU A 53 -4.12 -12.34 -0.81
C LEU A 53 -4.89 -11.68 0.34
N LEU A 54 -5.37 -10.45 0.16
CA LEU A 54 -6.19 -9.77 1.16
C LEU A 54 -7.51 -10.49 1.46
N ALA A 55 -8.15 -11.08 0.44
CA ALA A 55 -9.37 -11.86 0.61
C ALA A 55 -9.10 -13.18 1.36
N GLU A 56 -8.02 -13.88 1.00
CA GLU A 56 -7.56 -15.12 1.65
C GLU A 56 -7.28 -14.88 3.14
N ILE A 57 -6.39 -13.93 3.48
CA ILE A 57 -6.03 -13.65 4.88
C ILE A 57 -7.22 -13.12 5.69
N ARG A 58 -8.12 -12.35 5.08
CA ARG A 58 -9.33 -11.86 5.76
C ARG A 58 -10.29 -13.02 6.07
N GLY A 59 -10.47 -13.96 5.15
CA GLY A 59 -11.26 -15.15 5.38
C GLY A 59 -10.71 -15.99 6.53
N GLU A 60 -9.39 -16.18 6.57
CA GLU A 60 -8.73 -16.92 7.64
C GLU A 60 -8.82 -16.19 8.98
N ALA A 61 -8.49 -14.89 9.02
CA ALA A 61 -8.58 -14.09 10.23
C ALA A 61 -10.02 -14.03 10.77
N GLY A 62 -11.03 -13.94 9.90
CA GLY A 62 -12.44 -14.00 10.29
C GLY A 62 -12.82 -15.35 10.90
N ARG A 63 -12.36 -16.46 10.31
CA ARG A 63 -12.58 -17.81 10.86
C ARG A 63 -11.92 -17.97 12.24
N LEU A 64 -10.70 -17.45 12.40
CA LEU A 64 -9.99 -17.44 13.68
C LEU A 64 -10.68 -16.53 14.71
N ALA A 65 -11.22 -15.38 14.29
CA ALA A 65 -11.94 -14.44 15.15
C ALA A 65 -13.22 -15.04 15.75
N LEU A 66 -13.85 -15.99 15.05
CA LEU A 66 -15.02 -16.73 15.51
C LEU A 66 -14.65 -17.95 16.36
N GLY A 67 -13.43 -18.47 16.23
CA GLY A 67 -12.95 -19.59 17.04
C GLY A 67 -12.66 -19.12 18.46
N GLY A 68 -13.46 -19.55 19.45
CA GLY A 68 -13.39 -19.09 20.85
C GLY A 68 -12.05 -19.29 21.60
N ARG A 69 -10.98 -19.71 20.93
CA ARG A 69 -9.62 -19.61 21.46
C ARG A 69 -9.13 -18.19 21.22
N GLN A 70 -8.96 -17.43 22.30
CA GLN A 70 -8.14 -16.23 22.28
C GLN A 70 -6.79 -16.58 21.69
N ALA A 71 -6.52 -16.12 20.47
CA ALA A 71 -5.16 -16.08 19.98
C ALA A 71 -4.36 -15.29 21.02
N LEU A 72 -3.32 -15.89 21.59
CA LEU A 72 -2.32 -15.20 22.40
C LEU A 72 -1.63 -14.20 21.46
N GLY A 73 -2.27 -13.04 21.30
CA GLY A 73 -2.08 -12.16 20.18
C GLY A 73 -0.77 -11.40 20.30
N THR A 74 0.05 -11.49 19.26
CA THR A 74 1.04 -10.47 18.93
C THR A 74 0.37 -9.10 19.11
N ARG A 75 1.00 -8.19 19.85
CA ARG A 75 0.47 -6.84 20.01
C ARG A 75 1.01 -5.99 18.86
N PRO A 76 0.16 -5.32 18.07
CA PRO A 76 0.68 -4.39 17.09
C PRO A 76 1.35 -3.22 17.79
N ASP A 77 2.41 -2.72 17.17
CA ASP A 77 3.02 -1.47 17.59
C ASP A 77 2.05 -0.32 17.29
N TYR A 78 1.76 0.50 18.31
CA TYR A 78 0.92 1.68 18.13
C TYR A 78 1.74 2.80 17.52
N ILE A 79 1.43 3.19 16.28
CA ILE A 79 2.05 4.35 15.64
C ILE A 79 1.35 5.62 16.14
N LEU A 80 2.07 6.47 16.87
CA LEU A 80 1.56 7.72 17.40
C LEU A 80 1.61 8.84 16.36
N ASP A 81 2.67 8.88 15.57
CA ASP A 81 2.91 9.91 14.56
C ASP A 81 3.94 9.41 13.53
N TRP A 82 4.15 10.20 12.48
CA TRP A 82 5.19 9.99 11.48
C TRP A 82 6.16 11.18 11.49
N SER A 83 7.46 10.90 11.50
CA SER A 83 8.48 11.91 11.25
C SER A 83 8.82 11.94 9.77
N ALA A 84 8.78 13.16 9.20
CA ALA A 84 9.08 13.39 7.81
C ALA A 84 10.48 12.89 7.46
N GLY A 85 10.59 12.19 6.34
CA GLY A 85 11.84 11.68 5.80
C GLY A 85 12.72 12.76 5.17
N ALA A 86 13.56 12.35 4.23
CA ALA A 86 14.55 13.21 3.58
C ALA A 86 13.90 14.30 2.71
N ASP A 87 12.69 14.06 2.20
CA ASP A 87 11.95 15.02 1.38
C ASP A 87 11.16 16.07 2.19
N ALA A 88 11.20 15.97 3.52
CA ALA A 88 10.48 16.81 4.48
C ALA A 88 8.94 16.87 4.27
N THR A 89 8.38 15.96 3.47
CA THR A 89 6.94 15.84 3.22
C THR A 89 6.38 14.75 4.13
N ARG A 90 5.28 15.01 4.83
CA ARG A 90 4.67 14.00 5.71
C ARG A 90 3.84 12.97 4.92
N HIS A 91 3.80 11.77 5.47
CA HIS A 91 3.10 10.58 4.99
C HIS A 91 3.61 10.06 3.64
N THR A 92 4.92 10.14 3.43
CA THR A 92 5.63 9.59 2.27
C THR A 92 6.33 8.27 2.62
N ALA A 93 6.84 7.59 1.59
CA ALA A 93 7.42 6.25 1.75
C ALA A 93 8.74 6.22 2.53
N ASP A 94 9.41 7.37 2.67
CA ASP A 94 10.66 7.54 3.41
C ASP A 94 10.45 8.02 4.85
N ASP A 95 9.22 8.20 5.29
CA ASP A 95 8.90 8.56 6.66
C ASP A 95 9.18 7.43 7.65
N GLU A 96 9.61 7.82 8.85
CA GLU A 96 9.78 6.91 9.97
C GLU A 96 8.59 6.99 10.93
N SER A 97 8.06 5.82 11.30
CA SER A 97 6.97 5.73 12.26
C SER A 97 7.48 5.99 13.67
N ARG A 98 6.87 6.94 14.38
CA ARG A 98 7.11 7.17 15.80
C ARG A 98 6.12 6.35 16.62
N LEU A 99 6.63 5.34 17.31
CA LEU A 99 5.82 4.46 18.14
C LEU A 99 5.38 5.18 19.43
N GLY A 100 4.13 4.95 19.83
CA GLY A 100 3.56 5.38 21.10
C GLY A 100 3.33 4.20 22.05
N LEU A 101 2.95 4.52 23.28
CA LEU A 101 2.57 3.51 24.26
C LEU A 101 1.10 3.13 24.05
N ALA A 102 0.86 1.90 23.59
CA ALA A 102 -0.47 1.35 23.30
C ALA A 102 -1.47 1.34 24.47
N GLY A 103 -1.06 1.71 25.68
CA GLY A 103 -1.96 2.01 26.80
C GLY A 103 -2.50 3.43 26.74
N GLY A 104 -2.10 4.27 27.71
CA GLY A 104 -2.68 5.61 27.90
C GLY A 104 -2.64 6.55 26.69
N THR A 105 -1.62 6.46 25.82
CA THR A 105 -1.56 7.34 24.63
C THR A 105 -2.56 6.94 23.55
N LEU A 106 -2.80 5.64 23.37
CA LEU A 106 -3.87 5.15 22.49
C LEU A 106 -5.25 5.49 23.04
N GLN A 107 -5.44 5.34 24.36
CA GLN A 107 -6.69 5.68 25.02
C GLN A 107 -7.02 7.17 24.84
N ALA A 108 -6.08 8.06 25.14
CA ALA A 108 -6.29 9.50 25.04
C ALA A 108 -6.32 10.03 23.60
N GLY A 109 -5.50 9.44 22.72
CA GLY A 109 -5.30 9.91 21.35
C GLY A 109 -6.37 9.41 20.37
N VAL A 110 -6.90 8.21 20.59
CA VAL A 110 -7.88 7.58 19.70
C VAL A 110 -9.18 7.30 20.43
N VAL A 111 -9.19 6.42 21.45
CA VAL A 111 -10.42 5.91 22.06
C VAL A 111 -11.30 7.05 22.60
N ASN A 112 -10.76 7.89 23.48
CA ASN A 112 -11.51 9.01 24.06
C ASN A 112 -11.98 10.05 23.03
N ARG A 113 -11.39 10.06 21.83
CA ARG A 113 -11.73 10.98 20.72
C ARG A 113 -12.62 10.35 19.65
N SER A 114 -12.91 9.05 19.76
CA SER A 114 -13.79 8.34 18.82
C SER A 114 -15.26 8.75 18.95
N VAL A 115 -15.62 9.47 20.01
CA VAL A 115 -16.95 10.02 20.27
C VAL A 115 -16.90 11.54 20.36
N ARG A 116 -18.03 12.21 20.10
CA ARG A 116 -18.12 13.68 20.23
C ARG A 116 -18.25 14.10 21.68
N HIS A 117 -19.05 13.35 22.45
CA HIS A 117 -19.23 13.52 23.89
C HIS A 117 -18.99 12.19 24.62
N PRO A 118 -18.44 12.21 25.86
CA PRO A 118 -18.19 10.97 26.62
C PRO A 118 -19.43 10.08 26.77
N ASP A 119 -20.62 10.68 26.89
CA ASP A 119 -21.89 9.96 27.02
C ASP A 119 -22.32 9.20 25.74
N ASP A 120 -21.74 9.52 24.58
CA ASP A 120 -22.08 8.84 23.31
C ASP A 120 -21.61 7.38 23.30
N TRP A 121 -20.66 7.00 24.18
CA TRP A 121 -20.22 5.62 24.34
C TRP A 121 -21.35 4.66 24.72
N ARG A 122 -22.42 5.18 25.34
CA ARG A 122 -23.59 4.41 25.75
C ARG A 122 -24.29 3.70 24.59
N VAL A 123 -24.12 4.19 23.36
CA VAL A 123 -24.64 3.53 22.15
C VAL A 123 -24.01 2.15 21.95
N LEU A 124 -22.81 1.92 22.47
CA LEU A 124 -22.09 0.66 22.39
C LEU A 124 -22.32 -0.24 23.61
N ASP A 125 -23.05 0.20 24.64
CA ASP A 125 -23.32 -0.62 25.84
C ASP A 125 -24.06 -1.92 25.50
N ASP A 126 -24.95 -1.86 24.51
CA ASP A 126 -25.73 -3.00 24.02
C ASP A 126 -25.00 -3.80 22.92
N ALA A 127 -23.77 -3.43 22.55
CA ALA A 127 -23.02 -4.10 21.50
C ALA A 127 -22.60 -5.50 21.95
N ARG A 128 -23.25 -6.51 21.37
CA ARG A 128 -22.93 -7.93 21.59
C ARG A 128 -21.80 -8.39 20.69
N ASN A 129 -21.17 -9.48 21.11
CA ASN A 129 -20.15 -10.18 20.34
C ASN A 129 -18.87 -9.40 20.05
N THR A 130 -18.55 -8.40 20.88
CA THR A 130 -17.39 -7.53 20.70
C THR A 130 -16.83 -7.04 22.04
N ALA A 131 -15.56 -6.65 22.04
CA ALA A 131 -14.90 -6.00 23.18
C ALA A 131 -15.11 -4.47 23.23
N PHE A 132 -15.81 -3.88 22.25
CA PHE A 132 -16.03 -2.43 22.16
C PHE A 132 -16.65 -1.78 23.41
N PRO A 133 -17.66 -2.36 24.09
CA PRO A 133 -18.22 -1.74 25.29
C PRO A 133 -17.17 -1.49 26.37
N ARG A 134 -16.20 -2.40 26.52
CA ARG A 134 -15.14 -2.33 27.54
C ARG A 134 -13.94 -1.49 27.11
N LEU A 135 -13.91 -0.98 25.88
CA LEU A 135 -12.75 -0.29 25.33
C LEU A 135 -12.51 1.04 26.03
N HIS A 136 -13.58 1.79 26.30
CA HIS A 136 -13.50 3.13 26.89
C HIS A 136 -13.05 3.14 28.35
N ASP A 137 -13.31 2.05 29.08
CA ASP A 137 -12.87 1.86 30.47
C ASP A 137 -11.50 1.18 30.58
N SER A 138 -10.91 0.76 29.46
CA SER A 138 -9.66 0.01 29.46
C SER A 138 -8.44 0.91 29.61
N SER A 139 -7.52 0.52 30.51
CA SER A 139 -6.17 1.10 30.57
C SER A 139 -5.23 0.53 29.50
N LEU A 140 -5.63 -0.53 28.78
CA LEU A 140 -4.88 -1.23 27.74
C LEU A 140 -5.78 -1.59 26.53
N PRO A 141 -6.13 -0.62 25.67
CA PRO A 141 -7.15 -0.81 24.64
C PRO A 141 -6.83 -1.90 23.62
N LEU A 142 -5.58 -2.03 23.18
CA LEU A 142 -5.17 -3.12 22.28
C LEU A 142 -5.35 -4.51 22.90
N GLY A 143 -5.08 -4.62 24.21
CA GLY A 143 -5.30 -5.86 24.96
C GLY A 143 -6.78 -6.20 25.10
N THR A 144 -7.63 -5.18 25.24
CA THR A 144 -9.09 -5.35 25.31
C THR A 144 -9.68 -5.78 23.98
N LEU A 145 -9.27 -5.16 22.86
CA LEU A 145 -9.79 -5.53 21.54
C LEU A 145 -9.43 -6.96 21.16
N GLY A 146 -8.20 -7.38 21.46
CA GLY A 146 -7.64 -8.63 20.96
C GLY A 146 -7.55 -8.57 19.44
N LEU A 147 -6.33 -8.61 18.90
CA LEU A 147 -6.14 -8.56 17.45
C LEU A 147 -5.52 -9.85 16.96
N ILE A 148 -6.04 -10.35 15.85
CA ILE A 148 -5.48 -11.44 15.07
C ILE A 148 -4.59 -10.81 14.01
N HIS A 149 -3.32 -11.18 14.04
CA HIS A 149 -2.36 -10.83 12.99
C HIS A 149 -2.34 -11.94 11.95
N ALA A 150 -2.53 -11.57 10.69
CA ALA A 150 -2.40 -12.46 9.56
C ALA A 150 -1.56 -11.79 8.48
N GLU A 151 -0.51 -12.47 8.04
CA GLU A 151 0.37 -12.01 6.97
C GLU A 151 0.51 -13.12 5.93
N GLN A 152 0.46 -12.73 4.65
CA GLN A 152 0.72 -13.63 3.54
C GLN A 152 1.52 -12.90 2.46
N ARG A 153 2.45 -13.61 1.86
CA ARG A 153 3.29 -13.10 0.77
C ARG A 153 3.26 -14.08 -0.38
N ASP A 154 3.34 -13.54 -1.59
CA ASP A 154 3.48 -14.31 -2.80
C ASP A 154 4.53 -13.70 -3.73
N THR A 155 5.14 -14.53 -4.56
CA THR A 155 6.17 -14.13 -5.51
C THR A 155 5.67 -14.32 -6.93
N LEU A 156 5.62 -13.21 -7.67
CA LEU A 156 5.11 -13.19 -9.04
C LEU A 156 6.26 -12.99 -10.03
N PRO A 157 6.26 -13.70 -11.16
CA PRO A 157 7.19 -13.42 -12.25
C PRO A 157 6.91 -12.05 -12.86
N LEU A 158 7.97 -11.34 -13.21
CA LEU A 158 7.87 -10.08 -13.96
C LEU A 158 7.80 -10.38 -15.46
N MET A 159 6.96 -9.63 -16.17
CA MET A 159 6.93 -9.66 -17.63
C MET A 159 8.31 -9.28 -18.20
N PRO A 160 8.69 -9.79 -19.39
CA PRO A 160 10.00 -9.52 -19.99
C PRO A 160 10.34 -8.03 -20.06
N ALA A 161 9.41 -7.17 -20.50
CA ALA A 161 9.65 -5.73 -20.55
C ALA A 161 9.92 -5.10 -19.15
N MET A 162 9.25 -5.58 -18.10
CA MET A 162 9.47 -5.10 -16.73
C MET A 162 10.83 -5.57 -16.19
N ARG A 163 11.15 -6.84 -16.41
CA ARG A 163 12.44 -7.43 -16.01
C ARG A 163 13.60 -6.80 -16.75
N ASP A 164 13.53 -6.78 -18.08
CA ASP A 164 14.68 -6.50 -18.94
C ASP A 164 14.93 -5.00 -19.10
N TRP A 165 13.89 -4.15 -18.99
CA TRP A 165 14.01 -2.71 -19.27
C TRP A 165 13.84 -1.80 -18.06
N LEU A 166 13.16 -2.24 -16.99
CA LEU A 166 12.83 -1.37 -15.85
C LEU A 166 13.48 -1.80 -14.53
N LEU A 167 13.25 -3.04 -14.09
CA LEU A 167 13.55 -3.47 -12.73
C LEU A 167 14.83 -4.31 -12.62
N GLY A 168 15.26 -4.98 -13.70
CA GLY A 168 16.45 -5.83 -13.68
C GLY A 168 16.32 -7.06 -12.77
N ARG A 169 15.09 -7.52 -12.50
CA ARG A 169 14.79 -8.65 -11.61
C ARG A 169 13.75 -9.56 -12.25
N ASP A 170 13.82 -10.86 -11.96
CA ASP A 170 12.92 -11.86 -12.53
C ASP A 170 11.55 -11.90 -11.87
N THR A 171 11.49 -11.51 -10.60
CA THR A 171 10.28 -11.63 -9.78
C THR A 171 10.10 -10.42 -8.87
N VAL A 172 8.86 -10.26 -8.39
CA VAL A 172 8.49 -9.29 -7.36
C VAL A 172 7.64 -9.99 -6.29
N THR A 173 7.89 -9.64 -5.03
CA THR A 173 7.10 -10.14 -3.91
C THR A 173 5.97 -9.18 -3.59
N VAL A 174 4.74 -9.69 -3.55
CA VAL A 174 3.56 -8.96 -3.10
C VAL A 174 3.13 -9.53 -1.75
N GLY A 175 2.97 -8.65 -0.77
CA GLY A 175 2.52 -9.00 0.57
C GLY A 175 1.18 -8.36 0.91
N ALA A 176 0.42 -9.05 1.75
CA ALA A 176 -0.74 -8.54 2.45
C ALA A 176 -0.55 -8.81 3.95
N ASP A 177 -0.79 -7.77 4.75
CA ASP A 177 -0.74 -7.79 6.21
C ASP A 177 -2.09 -7.25 6.72
N LEU A 178 -2.66 -7.92 7.71
CA LEU A 178 -3.96 -7.63 8.27
C LEU A 178 -3.95 -7.82 9.79
N TRP A 179 -4.49 -6.81 10.47
CA TRP A 179 -4.89 -6.87 11.87
C TRP A 179 -6.41 -6.89 11.95
N PHE A 180 -6.97 -7.97 12.50
CA PHE A 180 -8.41 -8.20 12.56
C PHE A 180 -8.89 -8.29 14.01
N PRO A 181 -9.97 -7.58 14.42
CA PRO A 181 -10.47 -7.66 15.79
C PRO A 181 -11.07 -9.03 16.09
N THR A 182 -10.86 -9.50 17.32
CA THR A 182 -11.52 -10.72 17.81
C THR A 182 -13.02 -10.48 18.01
N LEU A 183 -13.83 -11.51 17.79
CA LEU A 183 -15.26 -11.48 18.06
C LEU A 183 -15.54 -12.42 19.23
N GLN A 184 -16.15 -11.88 20.30
CA GLN A 184 -16.49 -12.68 21.48
C GLN A 184 -17.92 -13.19 21.35
N LEU A 185 -18.16 -14.25 20.58
CA LEU A 185 -19.52 -14.80 20.45
C LEU A 185 -20.09 -15.22 21.83
N GLU A 186 -21.11 -14.53 22.32
CA GLU A 186 -21.89 -14.95 23.48
C GLU A 186 -22.90 -16.03 23.04
N GLY A 187 -22.88 -17.21 23.65
CA GLY A 187 -23.93 -18.22 23.49
C GLY A 187 -23.53 -19.57 22.87
N PHE A 188 -22.25 -19.92 22.86
CA PHE A 188 -21.76 -21.30 22.67
C PHE A 188 -20.88 -21.71 23.85
#